data_AF-A0A7Y4XQ47-F1
#
_entry.id   AF-A0A7Y4XQ47-F1
#
_cell.length_a   1.000
_cell.length_b   1.000
_cell.length_c   1.000
_cell.angle_alpha   90.00
_cell.angle_beta   90.00
_cell.angle_gamma   90.00
#
_symmetry.space_group_name_H-M   'P 1'
#
loop_
_entity.id
_entity.type
_entity.pdbx_description
1 polymer ?
#
loop_
_entity_poly.entity_id
_entity_poly.type
_entity_poly.pdbx_seq_one_letter_code
_entity_poly.pdbx_strand_id
1 'polypeptide(L)'
;MKLEKLWKIGVNDKMDLEERKQIMFSNGIYFIAGSVLLAAEIVMGGIPHLIENPSLRTFGPFLLIGLAGFSLFLNKIQYFRTSRILFLLCWSFIVSVLPIIVRGPSQVSFYFHPFHIILFSPVIHLLFSHPKDRFILSFFLLLSGLSVFFSVDFLLAFDETSAAASNQLLSRPLMVVRINFIALWFFTNLMMAYILKTNWNFYVAMREQKEMIALQQKQLQQQNEEQSIANKNLIDLNERFHLLNEVLEKRVLERTQELTERNKVLSEYAFMNAHHLRAPISRIKGLINLFGIVEDPKEMKIIQESLIVSSEELDQVVHSISKKLNEAN
;
A
#
# COMPACT_ATOMS: atom_id res chain seq x y z
N MET A 1 -19.10 4.69 -25.18
CA MET A 1 -19.47 5.16 -23.82
C MET A 1 -18.92 4.15 -22.82
N LYS A 2 -18.00 4.52 -21.91
CA LYS A 2 -17.36 3.55 -20.98
C LYS A 2 -18.45 2.85 -20.13
N LEU A 3 -18.45 1.51 -20.07
CA LEU A 3 -19.41 0.70 -19.30
C LEU A 3 -19.56 1.19 -17.84
N GLU A 4 -18.49 1.71 -17.26
CA GLU A 4 -18.48 2.30 -15.92
C GLU A 4 -19.50 3.43 -15.70
N LYS A 5 -19.85 4.19 -16.75
CA LYS A 5 -20.84 5.27 -16.64
C LYS A 5 -22.27 4.74 -16.53
N LEU A 6 -22.56 3.57 -17.10
CA LEU A 6 -23.90 2.97 -17.08
C LEU A 6 -24.26 2.42 -15.70
N TRP A 7 -23.28 1.89 -14.97
CA TRP A 7 -23.52 1.36 -13.63
C TRP A 7 -23.70 2.48 -12.58
N LYS A 8 -23.19 3.68 -12.85
CA LYS A 8 -23.25 4.84 -11.96
C LYS A 8 -24.47 5.75 -12.20
N ILE A 9 -25.47 5.32 -12.96
CA ILE A 9 -26.69 6.10 -13.19
C ILE A 9 -27.39 6.38 -11.86
N GLY A 10 -27.67 7.66 -11.58
CA GLY A 10 -28.33 8.11 -10.35
C GLY A 10 -27.44 8.13 -9.10
N VAL A 11 -26.17 7.71 -9.21
CA VAL A 11 -25.23 7.64 -8.08
C VAL A 11 -24.55 9.00 -7.85
N ASN A 12 -24.51 9.46 -6.61
CA ASN A 12 -23.78 10.64 -6.17
C ASN A 12 -22.67 10.26 -5.17
N ASP A 13 -21.52 10.94 -5.20
CA ASP A 13 -20.39 10.66 -4.31
C ASP A 13 -20.66 11.03 -2.84
N LYS A 14 -21.72 11.82 -2.56
CA LYS A 14 -22.18 12.10 -1.20
C LYS A 14 -23.07 11.02 -0.58
N MET A 15 -23.48 10.01 -1.37
CA MET A 15 -24.36 8.94 -0.88
C MET A 15 -23.60 7.98 0.04
N ASP A 16 -24.34 7.38 0.97
CA ASP A 16 -23.81 6.28 1.76
C ASP A 16 -23.31 5.15 0.84
N LEU A 17 -22.16 4.57 1.22
CA LEU A 17 -21.46 3.58 0.40
C LEU A 17 -22.35 2.37 0.09
N GLU A 18 -23.16 1.93 1.05
CA GLU A 18 -24.02 0.77 0.91
C GLU A 18 -25.19 1.03 -0.03
N GLU A 19 -25.75 2.25 0.00
CA GLU A 19 -26.78 2.68 -0.93
C GLU A 19 -26.23 2.82 -2.36
N ARG A 20 -25.04 3.40 -2.49
CA ARG A 20 -24.32 3.47 -3.77
C ARG A 20 -24.11 2.09 -4.38
N LYS A 21 -23.65 1.10 -3.59
CA LYS A 21 -23.46 -0.28 -4.04
C LYS A 21 -24.76 -0.88 -4.57
N GLN A 22 -25.85 -0.76 -3.82
CA GLN A 22 -27.16 -1.30 -4.24
C GLN A 22 -27.67 -0.69 -5.55
N ILE A 23 -27.55 0.63 -5.69
CA ILE A 23 -27.96 1.31 -6.94
C ILE A 23 -27.11 0.78 -8.10
N MET A 24 -25.79 0.65 -7.91
CA MET A 24 -24.90 0.10 -8.93
C MET A 24 -25.24 -1.35 -9.28
N PHE A 25 -25.54 -2.20 -8.29
CA PHE A 25 -25.97 -3.58 -8.54
C PHE A 25 -27.30 -3.63 -9.30
N SER A 26 -28.29 -2.82 -8.91
CA SER A 26 -29.58 -2.76 -9.63
C SER A 26 -29.40 -2.30 -11.07
N ASN A 27 -28.60 -1.25 -11.32
CA ASN A 27 -28.27 -0.79 -12.66
C ASN A 27 -27.58 -1.89 -13.49
N GLY A 28 -26.65 -2.61 -12.86
CA GLY A 28 -25.96 -3.75 -13.47
C GLY A 28 -26.94 -4.85 -13.88
N ILE A 29 -27.86 -5.24 -12.98
CA ILE A 29 -28.88 -6.25 -13.24
C ILE A 29 -29.78 -5.82 -14.40
N TYR A 30 -30.31 -4.60 -14.38
CA TYR A 30 -31.19 -4.11 -15.45
C TYR A 30 -30.46 -4.09 -16.79
N PHE A 31 -29.23 -3.61 -16.80
CA PHE A 31 -28.44 -3.57 -18.03
C PHE A 31 -28.14 -4.97 -18.56
N ILE A 32 -27.70 -5.90 -17.70
CA ILE A 32 -27.39 -7.29 -18.11
C ILE A 32 -28.66 -7.99 -18.59
N ALA A 33 -29.76 -7.91 -17.84
CA ALA A 33 -31.02 -8.54 -18.21
C ALA A 33 -31.54 -8.00 -19.55
N GLY A 34 -31.58 -6.67 -19.73
CA GLY A 34 -32.00 -6.06 -20.99
C GLY A 34 -31.07 -6.39 -22.16
N SER A 35 -29.74 -6.41 -21.95
CA SER A 35 -28.78 -6.72 -23.01
C SER A 35 -28.83 -8.17 -23.45
N VAL A 36 -28.94 -9.11 -22.49
CA VAL A 36 -29.03 -10.55 -22.79
C VAL A 36 -30.32 -10.86 -23.53
N LEU A 37 -31.44 -10.28 -23.10
CA LEU A 37 -32.73 -10.44 -23.80
C LEU A 37 -32.68 -9.85 -25.20
N LEU A 38 -32.13 -8.64 -25.37
CA LEU A 38 -31.99 -8.03 -26.67
C LEU A 38 -31.11 -8.86 -27.62
N ALA A 39 -29.98 -9.39 -27.12
CA ALA A 39 -29.14 -10.28 -27.90
C ALA A 39 -29.87 -11.58 -28.30
N ALA A 40 -30.63 -12.15 -27.37
CA ALA A 40 -31.44 -13.34 -27.63
C ALA A 40 -32.48 -13.10 -28.74
N GLU A 41 -33.18 -11.96 -28.71
CA GLU A 41 -34.17 -11.59 -29.74
C GLU A 41 -33.54 -11.34 -31.11
N ILE A 42 -32.33 -10.77 -31.17
CA ILE A 42 -31.59 -10.61 -32.44
C ILE A 42 -31.24 -11.99 -33.02
N VAL A 43 -30.71 -12.91 -32.21
CA VAL A 43 -30.30 -14.25 -32.65
C VAL A 43 -31.49 -15.11 -33.08
N MET A 44 -32.62 -15.02 -32.36
CA MET A 44 -33.82 -15.80 -32.67
C MET A 44 -34.69 -15.19 -33.77
N GLY A 45 -34.29 -14.04 -34.36
CA GLY A 45 -35.10 -13.36 -35.39
C GLY A 45 -36.40 -12.77 -34.83
N GLY A 46 -36.42 -12.42 -33.55
CA GLY A 46 -37.59 -11.90 -32.85
C GLY A 46 -38.07 -10.54 -33.39
N ILE A 47 -37.16 -9.72 -33.94
CA ILE A 47 -37.51 -8.40 -34.51
C ILE A 47 -38.35 -8.54 -35.79
N PRO A 48 -37.94 -9.30 -36.83
CA PRO A 48 -38.81 -9.63 -37.96
C PRO A 48 -40.14 -10.26 -37.53
N HIS A 49 -40.09 -11.20 -36.58
CA HIS A 49 -41.29 -11.92 -36.12
C HIS A 49 -42.30 -11.02 -35.39
N LEU A 50 -41.83 -10.00 -34.67
CA LEU A 50 -42.67 -8.98 -34.03
C LEU A 50 -43.42 -8.13 -35.08
N ILE A 51 -42.75 -7.76 -36.16
CA ILE A 51 -43.31 -6.91 -37.23
C ILE A 51 -44.35 -7.69 -38.04
N GLU A 52 -44.07 -8.96 -38.35
CA GLU A 52 -44.95 -9.80 -39.16
C GLU A 52 -46.17 -10.31 -38.40
N ASN A 53 -46.03 -10.63 -37.10
CA ASN A 53 -47.12 -11.20 -36.29
C ASN A 53 -47.19 -10.52 -34.90
N PRO A 54 -47.77 -9.30 -34.81
CA PRO A 54 -47.94 -8.62 -33.53
C PRO A 54 -48.96 -9.35 -32.68
N SER A 55 -48.48 -10.00 -31.61
CA SER A 55 -49.31 -10.70 -30.63
C SER A 55 -48.76 -10.47 -29.23
N LEU A 56 -49.59 -10.59 -28.19
CA LEU A 56 -49.14 -10.52 -26.79
C LEU A 56 -47.95 -11.46 -26.50
N ARG A 57 -47.83 -12.54 -27.29
CA ARG A 57 -46.74 -13.50 -27.27
C ARG A 57 -45.41 -12.90 -27.71
N THR A 58 -45.40 -12.18 -28.83
CA THR A 58 -44.19 -11.63 -29.45
C THR A 58 -43.73 -10.38 -28.71
N PHE A 59 -44.61 -9.69 -27.99
CA PHE A 59 -44.24 -8.53 -27.16
C PHE A 59 -43.54 -8.86 -25.84
N GLY A 60 -43.66 -10.09 -25.30
CA GLY A 60 -43.14 -10.44 -23.96
C GLY A 60 -41.66 -10.07 -23.70
N PRO A 61 -40.73 -10.51 -24.56
CA PRO A 61 -39.30 -10.15 -24.42
C PRO A 61 -39.04 -8.64 -24.53
N PHE A 62 -39.75 -7.94 -25.43
CA PHE A 62 -39.61 -6.49 -25.59
C PHE A 62 -40.17 -5.72 -24.40
N LEU A 63 -41.22 -6.21 -23.74
CA LEU A 63 -41.73 -5.65 -22.49
C LEU A 63 -40.69 -5.78 -21.36
N LEU A 64 -39.95 -6.89 -21.29
CA LEU A 64 -38.88 -7.07 -20.31
C LEU A 64 -37.68 -6.14 -20.58
N ILE A 65 -37.32 -5.95 -21.86
CA ILE A 65 -36.28 -4.98 -22.26
C ILE A 65 -36.73 -3.55 -21.90
N GLY A 66 -37.98 -3.20 -22.20
CA GLY A 66 -38.59 -1.93 -21.84
C GLY A 66 -38.62 -1.70 -20.33
N LEU A 67 -38.97 -2.73 -19.54
CA LEU A 67 -38.95 -2.71 -18.09
C LEU A 67 -37.56 -2.43 -17.53
N ALA A 68 -36.53 -3.09 -18.08
CA ALA A 68 -35.14 -2.83 -17.69
C ALA A 68 -34.72 -1.37 -17.97
N GLY A 69 -35.06 -0.85 -19.15
CA GLY A 69 -34.81 0.55 -19.51
C GLY A 69 -35.56 1.55 -18.61
N PHE A 70 -36.83 1.28 -18.33
CA PHE A 70 -37.65 2.11 -17.44
C PHE A 70 -37.14 2.09 -16.00
N SER A 71 -36.67 0.94 -15.52
CA SER A 71 -36.09 0.81 -14.18
C SER A 71 -34.77 1.60 -14.03
N LEU A 72 -33.95 1.65 -15.09
CA LEU A 72 -32.77 2.54 -15.16
C LEU A 72 -33.17 4.02 -15.15
N PHE A 73 -34.24 4.38 -15.86
CA PHE A 73 -34.77 5.75 -15.87
C PHE A 73 -35.28 6.18 -14.49
N LEU A 74 -36.00 5.31 -13.78
CA LEU A 74 -36.41 5.57 -12.40
C LEU A 74 -35.20 5.77 -11.47
N ASN A 75 -34.15 4.96 -11.62
CA ASN A 75 -32.90 5.16 -10.88
C ASN A 75 -32.24 6.51 -11.21
N LYS A 76 -32.32 6.98 -12.46
CA LYS A 76 -31.83 8.31 -12.86
C LYS A 76 -32.57 9.44 -12.12
N ILE A 77 -33.87 9.30 -11.87
CA ILE A 77 -34.70 10.26 -11.11
C ILE A 77 -34.67 9.98 -9.59
N GLN A 78 -33.74 9.13 -9.12
CA GLN A 78 -33.55 8.80 -7.70
C GLN A 78 -34.70 8.03 -7.03
N TYR A 79 -35.58 7.43 -7.83
CA TYR A 79 -36.65 6.55 -7.38
C TYR A 79 -36.15 5.09 -7.25
N PHE A 80 -35.11 4.88 -6.42
CA PHE A 80 -34.36 3.61 -6.39
C PHE A 80 -35.15 2.44 -5.81
N ARG A 81 -35.91 2.66 -4.74
CA ARG A 81 -36.70 1.59 -4.10
C ARG A 81 -37.86 1.16 -4.98
N THR A 82 -38.59 2.13 -5.51
CA THR A 82 -39.73 1.88 -6.40
C THR A 82 -39.28 1.21 -7.69
N SER A 83 -38.14 1.61 -8.27
CA SER A 83 -37.53 0.92 -9.42
C SER A 83 -37.32 -0.58 -9.16
N ARG A 84 -36.68 -0.94 -8.04
CA ARG A 84 -36.39 -2.34 -7.67
C ARG A 84 -37.65 -3.18 -7.43
N ILE A 85 -38.62 -2.62 -6.71
CA ILE A 85 -39.90 -3.27 -6.43
C ILE A 85 -40.68 -3.50 -7.73
N LEU A 86 -40.77 -2.47 -8.57
CA LEU A 86 -41.45 -2.55 -9.86
C LEU A 86 -40.79 -3.59 -10.76
N PHE A 87 -39.45 -3.57 -10.86
CA PHE A 87 -38.70 -4.53 -11.65
C PHE A 87 -38.99 -5.97 -11.21
N LEU A 88 -38.90 -6.28 -9.91
CA LEU A 88 -39.16 -7.63 -9.40
C LEU A 88 -40.60 -8.09 -9.68
N LEU A 89 -41.59 -7.24 -9.41
CA LEU A 89 -43.01 -7.59 -9.58
C LEU A 89 -43.34 -7.81 -11.06
N CYS A 90 -42.97 -6.86 -11.92
CA CYS A 90 -43.24 -6.94 -13.35
C CYS A 90 -42.45 -8.09 -14.00
N TRP A 91 -41.19 -8.30 -13.63
CA TRP A 91 -40.40 -9.42 -14.13
C TRP A 91 -41.05 -10.76 -13.77
N SER A 92 -41.37 -10.96 -12.49
CA SER A 92 -41.98 -12.20 -12.02
C SER A 92 -43.34 -12.44 -12.69
N PHE A 93 -44.14 -11.39 -12.90
CA PHE A 93 -45.41 -11.50 -13.60
C PHE A 93 -45.23 -11.86 -15.08
N ILE A 94 -44.36 -11.16 -15.81
CA ILE A 94 -44.17 -11.37 -17.26
C ILE A 94 -43.52 -12.73 -17.55
N VAL A 95 -42.59 -13.19 -16.71
CA VAL A 95 -41.87 -14.46 -16.93
C VAL A 95 -42.64 -15.66 -16.41
N SER A 96 -43.25 -15.56 -15.22
CA SER A 96 -43.85 -16.73 -14.57
C SER A 96 -45.37 -16.79 -14.76
N VAL A 97 -46.10 -15.68 -14.71
CA VAL A 97 -47.57 -15.71 -14.68
C VAL A 97 -48.19 -15.54 -16.07
N LEU A 98 -47.76 -14.52 -16.82
CA LEU A 98 -48.32 -14.14 -18.11
C LEU A 98 -48.30 -15.28 -19.15
N PRO A 99 -47.21 -16.07 -19.31
CA PRO A 99 -47.18 -17.11 -20.32
C PRO A 99 -48.19 -18.23 -20.06
N ILE A 100 -48.47 -18.52 -18.78
CA ILE A 100 -49.43 -19.56 -18.37
C ILE A 100 -50.86 -19.09 -18.61
N ILE A 101 -51.18 -17.83 -18.31
CA ILE A 101 -52.51 -17.27 -18.58
C ILE A 101 -52.80 -17.21 -20.09
N VAL A 102 -51.78 -16.86 -20.90
CA VAL A 102 -51.99 -16.64 -22.35
C VAL A 102 -51.95 -17.94 -23.16
N ARG A 103 -51.07 -18.90 -22.82
CA ARG A 103 -50.87 -20.13 -23.62
C ARG A 103 -51.40 -21.39 -22.94
N GLY A 104 -51.78 -21.31 -21.68
CA GLY A 104 -51.97 -22.48 -20.83
C GLY A 104 -50.65 -23.15 -20.43
N PRO A 105 -50.70 -24.07 -19.45
CA PRO A 105 -49.55 -24.87 -19.06
C PRO A 105 -49.20 -25.89 -20.15
N SER A 106 -47.91 -26.00 -20.49
CA SER A 106 -47.39 -27.09 -21.32
C SER A 106 -46.77 -28.17 -20.43
N GLN A 107 -46.54 -29.38 -20.95
CA GLN A 107 -45.80 -30.43 -20.22
C GLN A 107 -44.43 -29.95 -19.73
N VAL A 108 -43.76 -29.11 -20.52
CA VAL A 108 -42.47 -28.50 -20.17
C VAL A 108 -42.63 -27.47 -19.04
N SER A 109 -43.76 -26.76 -18.99
CA SER A 109 -44.04 -25.74 -17.96
C SER A 109 -44.03 -26.32 -16.54
N PHE A 110 -44.49 -27.57 -16.36
CA PHE A 110 -44.47 -28.24 -15.06
C PHE A 110 -43.07 -28.46 -14.47
N TYR A 111 -42.07 -28.62 -15.32
CA TYR A 111 -40.69 -28.73 -14.89
C TYR A 111 -40.07 -27.33 -14.72
N PHE A 112 -40.19 -26.48 -15.73
CA PHE A 112 -39.42 -25.24 -15.78
C PHE A 112 -39.99 -24.09 -14.93
N HIS A 113 -41.30 -24.02 -14.69
CA HIS A 113 -41.89 -22.93 -13.93
C HIS A 113 -41.29 -22.75 -12.52
N PRO A 114 -41.19 -23.79 -11.66
CA PRO A 114 -40.55 -23.64 -10.35
C PRO A 114 -39.05 -23.30 -10.47
N PHE A 115 -38.35 -23.83 -11.49
CA PHE A 115 -36.94 -23.49 -11.72
C PHE A 115 -36.73 -22.01 -12.05
N HIS A 116 -37.59 -21.38 -12.86
CA HIS A 116 -37.48 -19.96 -13.16
C HIS A 116 -37.58 -19.10 -11.89
N ILE A 117 -38.50 -19.45 -10.97
CA ILE A 117 -38.67 -18.74 -9.70
C ILE A 117 -37.43 -18.94 -8.81
N ILE A 118 -36.92 -20.17 -8.72
CA ILE A 118 -35.71 -20.51 -7.94
C ILE A 118 -34.48 -19.79 -8.48
N LEU A 119 -34.30 -19.75 -9.80
CA LEU A 119 -33.16 -19.09 -10.44
C LEU A 119 -33.21 -17.57 -10.28
N PHE A 120 -34.40 -16.99 -10.18
CA PHE A 120 -34.58 -15.55 -9.99
C PHE A 120 -34.51 -15.13 -8.51
N SER A 121 -34.75 -16.02 -7.56
CA SER A 121 -34.74 -15.67 -6.13
C SER A 121 -33.42 -15.03 -5.62
N PRO A 122 -32.21 -15.43 -6.09
CA PRO A 122 -30.96 -14.78 -5.67
C PRO A 122 -30.88 -13.30 -6.10
N VAL A 123 -31.63 -12.89 -7.14
CA VAL A 123 -31.70 -11.48 -7.57
C VAL A 123 -32.31 -10.61 -6.48
N ILE A 124 -33.22 -11.14 -5.66
CA ILE A 124 -33.82 -10.43 -4.51
C ILE A 124 -32.73 -10.00 -3.52
N HIS A 125 -31.76 -10.87 -3.25
CA HIS A 125 -30.63 -10.59 -2.37
C HIS A 125 -29.66 -9.52 -2.93
N LEU A 126 -29.57 -9.39 -4.26
CA LEU A 126 -28.72 -8.38 -4.90
C LEU A 126 -29.41 -7.02 -5.01
N LEU A 127 -30.74 -7.03 -5.16
CA LEU A 127 -31.52 -5.80 -5.26
C LEU A 127 -31.74 -5.17 -3.89
N PHE A 128 -31.95 -5.95 -2.82
CA PHE A 128 -32.22 -5.43 -1.49
C PHE A 128 -31.11 -5.78 -0.51
N SER A 129 -30.65 -4.78 0.25
CA SER A 129 -29.61 -5.00 1.25
C SER A 129 -30.20 -5.39 2.60
N HIS A 130 -29.59 -6.40 3.22
CA HIS A 130 -30.01 -6.94 4.51
C HIS A 130 -30.10 -5.89 5.64
N PRO A 131 -29.12 -5.00 5.88
CA PRO A 131 -29.20 -4.01 6.95
C PRO A 131 -30.32 -2.96 6.78
N LYS A 132 -30.60 -2.50 5.55
CA LYS A 132 -31.54 -1.39 5.31
C LYS A 132 -32.95 -1.83 4.95
N ASP A 133 -33.08 -2.91 4.17
CA ASP A 133 -34.34 -3.31 3.55
C ASP A 133 -34.82 -4.70 4.06
N ARG A 134 -34.44 -5.10 5.28
CA ARG A 134 -34.70 -6.43 5.87
C ARG A 134 -36.14 -6.92 5.71
N PHE A 135 -37.12 -6.05 5.90
CA PHE A 135 -38.54 -6.41 5.81
C PHE A 135 -38.98 -6.64 4.37
N ILE A 136 -38.55 -5.79 3.44
CA ILE A 136 -38.86 -5.92 2.01
C ILE A 136 -38.20 -7.18 1.46
N LEU A 137 -36.93 -7.41 1.81
CA LEU A 137 -36.20 -8.61 1.43
C LEU A 137 -36.89 -9.88 1.95
N SER A 138 -37.25 -9.91 3.24
CA SER A 138 -37.92 -11.07 3.85
C SER A 138 -39.29 -11.32 3.23
N PHE A 139 -40.04 -10.26 2.93
CA PHE A 139 -41.34 -10.35 2.26
C PHE A 139 -41.21 -10.97 0.86
N PHE A 140 -40.29 -10.47 0.02
CA PHE A 140 -40.10 -11.00 -1.34
C PHE A 140 -39.52 -12.41 -1.35
N LEU A 141 -38.63 -12.76 -0.41
CA LEU A 141 -38.15 -14.13 -0.26
C LEU A 141 -39.30 -15.06 0.13
N LEU A 142 -40.10 -14.70 1.14
CA LEU A 142 -41.27 -15.48 1.54
C LEU A 142 -42.25 -15.65 0.38
N LEU A 143 -42.54 -14.57 -0.37
CA LEU A 143 -43.39 -14.63 -1.56
C LEU A 143 -42.81 -15.57 -2.61
N SER A 144 -41.49 -15.51 -2.88
CA SER A 144 -40.85 -16.42 -3.84
C SER A 144 -40.92 -17.88 -3.39
N GLY A 145 -40.73 -18.16 -2.09
CA GLY A 145 -40.81 -19.50 -1.54
C GLY A 145 -42.23 -20.09 -1.62
N LEU A 146 -43.24 -19.26 -1.31
CA LEU A 146 -44.65 -19.65 -1.50
C LEU A 146 -44.97 -19.91 -2.97
N SER A 147 -44.49 -19.06 -3.89
CA SER A 147 -44.66 -19.25 -5.33
C SER A 147 -44.02 -20.54 -5.84
N VAL A 148 -42.87 -20.96 -5.29
CA VAL A 148 -42.25 -22.25 -5.61
C VAL A 148 -43.12 -23.41 -5.09
N PHE A 149 -43.60 -23.33 -3.85
CA PHE A 149 -44.40 -24.40 -3.25
C PHE A 149 -45.72 -24.65 -3.99
N PHE A 150 -46.43 -23.56 -4.33
CA PHE A 150 -47.71 -23.59 -5.04
C PHE A 150 -47.56 -23.57 -6.57
N SER A 151 -46.33 -23.64 -7.09
CA SER A 151 -46.04 -23.58 -8.52
C SER A 151 -46.84 -24.62 -9.33
N VAL A 152 -46.92 -25.86 -8.83
CA VAL A 152 -47.61 -26.93 -9.54
C VAL A 152 -49.13 -26.76 -9.44
N ASP A 153 -49.64 -26.35 -8.27
CA ASP A 153 -51.07 -26.04 -8.08
C ASP A 153 -51.53 -24.90 -9.00
N PHE A 154 -50.69 -23.88 -9.14
CA PHE A 154 -50.92 -22.77 -10.07
C PHE A 154 -51.03 -23.28 -11.51
N LEU A 155 -50.12 -24.14 -11.95
CA LEU A 155 -50.20 -24.72 -13.30
C LEU A 155 -51.45 -25.58 -13.49
N LEU A 156 -51.79 -26.43 -12.51
CA LEU A 156 -52.97 -27.29 -12.57
C LEU A 156 -54.28 -26.49 -12.62
N ALA A 157 -54.34 -25.33 -11.96
CA ALA A 157 -55.51 -24.46 -12.01
C ALA A 157 -55.82 -23.91 -13.41
N PHE A 158 -54.84 -23.91 -14.32
CA PHE A 158 -54.97 -23.43 -15.70
C PHE A 158 -54.89 -24.56 -16.75
N ASP A 159 -54.81 -25.83 -16.34
CA ASP A 159 -54.83 -26.98 -17.25
C ASP A 159 -56.28 -27.47 -17.48
N GLU A 160 -56.94 -26.92 -18.50
CA GLU A 160 -58.33 -27.28 -18.85
C GLU A 160 -58.47 -28.72 -19.40
N THR A 161 -57.37 -29.37 -19.79
CA THR A 161 -57.40 -30.59 -20.62
C THR A 161 -56.96 -31.87 -19.93
N SER A 162 -56.51 -31.86 -18.66
CA SER A 162 -55.81 -33.02 -18.10
C SER A 162 -55.87 -33.19 -16.58
N ALA A 163 -57.01 -32.92 -15.96
CA ALA A 163 -57.26 -33.36 -14.57
C ALA A 163 -57.02 -34.88 -14.37
N ALA A 164 -57.26 -35.70 -15.41
CA ALA A 164 -57.03 -37.15 -15.38
C ALA A 164 -55.59 -37.59 -15.77
N ALA A 165 -54.87 -36.83 -16.61
CA ALA A 165 -53.52 -37.19 -17.06
C ALA A 165 -52.39 -36.65 -16.16
N SER A 166 -52.71 -35.69 -15.28
CA SER A 166 -51.77 -35.12 -14.30
C SER A 166 -51.19 -36.16 -13.32
N ASN A 167 -51.96 -37.17 -12.94
CA ASN A 167 -51.51 -38.28 -12.09
C ASN A 167 -50.57 -39.26 -12.81
N GLN A 168 -50.50 -39.25 -14.15
CA GLN A 168 -49.56 -40.05 -14.93
C GLN A 168 -48.29 -39.28 -15.34
N LEU A 169 -48.36 -37.94 -15.43
CA LEU A 169 -47.23 -37.10 -15.87
C LEU A 169 -46.11 -37.03 -14.83
N LEU A 170 -46.45 -37.12 -13.54
CA LEU A 170 -45.51 -37.14 -12.43
C LEU A 170 -45.36 -38.58 -11.93
N SER A 171 -44.25 -39.23 -12.28
CA SER A 171 -43.91 -40.58 -11.80
C SER A 171 -43.63 -40.67 -10.29
N ARG A 172 -43.63 -39.53 -9.59
CA ARG A 172 -43.38 -39.40 -8.16
C ARG A 172 -44.53 -38.65 -7.47
N PRO A 173 -44.79 -38.92 -6.17
CA PRO A 173 -45.78 -38.17 -5.40
C PRO A 173 -45.50 -36.66 -5.47
N LEU A 174 -46.53 -35.86 -5.73
CA LEU A 174 -46.46 -34.39 -5.85
C LEU A 174 -45.74 -33.74 -4.66
N MET A 175 -45.98 -34.27 -3.45
CA MET A 175 -45.34 -33.80 -2.22
C MET A 175 -43.80 -33.92 -2.26
N VAL A 176 -43.26 -35.01 -2.82
CA VAL A 176 -41.81 -35.21 -2.94
C VAL A 176 -41.20 -34.18 -3.90
N VAL A 177 -41.90 -33.88 -4.99
CA VAL A 177 -41.48 -32.87 -5.97
C VAL A 177 -41.47 -31.48 -5.34
N ARG A 178 -42.50 -31.11 -4.57
CA ARG A 178 -42.55 -29.84 -3.82
C ARG A 178 -41.40 -29.71 -2.84
N ILE A 179 -41.13 -30.77 -2.06
CA ILE A 179 -40.04 -30.78 -1.08
C ILE A 179 -38.70 -30.56 -1.78
N ASN A 180 -38.45 -31.21 -2.92
CA ASN A 180 -37.21 -31.02 -3.68
C ASN A 180 -37.03 -29.58 -4.18
N PHE A 181 -38.10 -28.95 -4.70
CA PHE A 181 -38.03 -27.56 -5.16
C PHE A 181 -37.84 -26.57 -4.01
N ILE A 182 -38.51 -26.76 -2.87
CA ILE A 182 -38.26 -25.96 -1.67
C ILE A 182 -36.84 -26.16 -1.17
N ALA A 183 -36.35 -27.39 -1.12
CA ALA A 183 -34.98 -27.68 -0.66
C ALA A 183 -33.96 -26.96 -1.54
N LEU A 184 -34.16 -26.99 -2.88
CA LEU A 184 -33.32 -26.25 -3.82
C LEU A 184 -33.43 -24.74 -3.63
N TRP A 185 -34.65 -24.20 -3.44
CA TRP A 185 -34.86 -22.79 -3.14
C TRP A 185 -34.15 -22.37 -1.85
N PHE A 186 -34.23 -23.18 -0.79
CA PHE A 186 -33.56 -22.88 0.47
C PHE A 186 -32.04 -22.91 0.30
N PHE A 187 -31.53 -23.92 -0.42
CA PHE A 187 -30.11 -24.04 -0.74
C PHE A 187 -29.59 -22.82 -1.51
N THR A 188 -30.26 -22.39 -2.59
CA THR A 188 -29.80 -21.25 -3.41
C THR A 188 -29.80 -19.94 -2.63
N ASN A 189 -30.84 -19.66 -1.85
CA ASN A 189 -30.94 -18.42 -1.08
C ASN A 189 -29.99 -18.40 0.12
N LEU A 190 -29.81 -19.53 0.83
CA LEU A 190 -28.80 -19.63 1.89
C LEU A 190 -27.39 -19.44 1.36
N MET A 191 -27.06 -20.08 0.23
CA MET A 191 -25.77 -19.93 -0.43
C MET A 191 -25.54 -18.46 -0.82
N MET A 192 -26.54 -17.81 -1.41
CA MET A 192 -26.45 -16.40 -1.77
C MET A 192 -26.26 -15.48 -0.55
N ALA A 193 -27.02 -15.71 0.52
CA ALA A 193 -26.89 -14.97 1.76
C ALA A 193 -25.49 -15.14 2.39
N TYR A 194 -24.93 -16.35 2.36
CA TYR A 194 -23.58 -16.63 2.84
C TYR A 194 -22.51 -15.91 2.01
N ILE A 195 -22.61 -15.94 0.68
CA ILE A 195 -21.69 -15.23 -0.23
C ILE A 195 -21.72 -13.73 0.04
N LEU A 196 -22.90 -13.13 0.16
CA LEU A 196 -23.02 -11.69 0.42
C LEU A 196 -22.47 -11.30 1.79
N LYS A 197 -22.73 -12.11 2.82
CA LYS A 197 -22.14 -11.91 4.16
C LYS A 197 -20.63 -11.98 4.13
N THR A 198 -20.06 -12.96 3.44
CA THR A 198 -18.61 -13.14 3.32
C THR A 198 -17.97 -11.99 2.54
N ASN A 199 -18.59 -11.59 1.43
CA ASN A 199 -18.15 -10.44 0.63
C ASN A 199 -18.17 -9.13 1.43
N TRP A 200 -19.18 -8.94 2.28
CA TRP A 200 -19.25 -7.80 3.17
C TRP A 200 -18.07 -7.78 4.16
N ASN A 201 -17.81 -8.90 4.82
CA ASN A 201 -16.71 -9.01 5.78
C ASN A 201 -15.35 -8.76 5.09
N PHE A 202 -15.15 -9.34 3.90
CA PHE A 202 -13.95 -9.13 3.11
C PHE A 202 -13.78 -7.65 2.72
N TYR A 203 -14.88 -6.98 2.34
CA TYR A 203 -14.87 -5.57 1.99
C TYR A 203 -14.47 -4.68 3.17
N VAL A 204 -14.99 -4.96 4.37
CA VAL A 204 -14.64 -4.22 5.59
C VAL A 204 -13.16 -4.41 5.93
N ALA A 205 -12.68 -5.65 5.94
CA ALA A 205 -11.28 -5.97 6.22
C ALA A 205 -10.32 -5.28 5.22
N MET A 206 -10.69 -5.26 3.93
CA MET A 206 -9.90 -4.59 2.89
C MET A 206 -9.83 -3.07 3.11
N ARG A 207 -10.90 -2.46 3.61
CA ARG A 207 -10.92 -1.03 3.91
C ARG A 207 -9.99 -0.68 5.07
N GLU A 208 -10.05 -1.46 6.15
CA GLU A 208 -9.17 -1.28 7.32
C GLU A 208 -7.69 -1.43 6.92
N GLN A 209 -7.36 -2.45 6.12
CA GLN A 209 -6.00 -2.60 5.60
C GLN A 209 -5.54 -1.41 4.76
N LYS A 210 -6.40 -0.85 3.90
CA LYS A 210 -6.07 0.33 3.10
C LYS A 210 -5.78 1.55 3.96
N GLU A 211 -6.57 1.77 5.02
CA GLU A 211 -6.36 2.87 5.96
C GLU A 211 -5.05 2.69 6.75
N MET A 212 -4.73 1.46 7.18
CA MET A 212 -3.44 1.14 7.81
C MET A 212 -2.24 1.36 6.87
N ILE A 213 -2.34 0.91 5.61
CA ILE A 213 -1.29 1.12 4.60
C ILE A 213 -1.08 2.62 4.35
N ALA A 214 -2.15 3.41 4.28
CA ALA A 214 -2.03 4.86 4.10
C ALA A 214 -1.31 5.53 5.29
N LEU A 215 -1.55 5.07 6.51
CA LEU A 215 -0.84 5.54 7.69
C LEU A 215 0.64 5.13 7.67
N GLN A 216 0.93 3.87 7.33
CA GLN A 216 2.31 3.37 7.21
C GLN A 216 3.10 4.10 6.12
N GLN A 217 2.48 4.41 4.99
CA GLN A 217 3.10 5.22 3.93
C GLN A 217 3.48 6.61 4.44
N LYS A 218 2.61 7.24 5.23
CA LYS A 218 2.91 8.55 5.84
C LYS A 218 4.08 8.46 6.83
N GLN A 219 4.11 7.43 7.67
CA GLN A 219 5.22 7.21 8.62
C GLN A 219 6.54 6.94 7.91
N LEU A 220 6.54 6.08 6.88
CA LEU A 220 7.72 5.77 6.10
C LEU A 220 8.26 7.01 5.38
N GLN A 221 7.37 7.87 4.87
CA GLN A 221 7.77 9.14 4.28
C GLN A 221 8.46 10.05 5.31
N GLN A 222 7.90 10.19 6.52
CA GLN A 222 8.52 10.97 7.59
C GLN A 222 9.90 10.41 7.99
N GLN A 223 10.02 9.08 8.15
CA GLN A 223 11.29 8.44 8.45
C GLN A 223 12.34 8.65 7.35
N ASN A 224 11.94 8.57 6.08
CA ASN A 224 12.85 8.85 4.97
C ASN A 224 13.32 10.32 4.95
N GLU A 225 12.43 11.26 5.28
CA GLU A 225 12.79 12.68 5.39
C GLU A 225 13.77 12.92 6.56
N GLU A 226 13.50 12.35 7.74
CA GLU A 226 14.39 12.39 8.90
C GLU A 226 15.76 11.77 8.58
N GLN A 227 15.79 10.60 7.94
CA GLN A 227 17.02 9.92 7.54
C GLN A 227 17.81 10.74 6.51
N SER A 228 17.11 11.43 5.59
CA SER A 228 17.75 12.34 4.63
C SER A 228 18.43 13.52 5.35
N ILE A 229 17.77 14.11 6.35
CA ILE A 229 18.33 15.19 7.15
C ILE A 229 19.54 14.70 7.97
N ALA A 230 19.41 13.55 8.64
CA ALA A 230 20.49 12.95 9.41
C ALA A 230 21.72 12.65 8.54
N ASN A 231 21.52 12.10 7.33
CA ASN A 231 22.59 11.86 6.37
C ASN A 231 23.29 13.16 5.93
N LYS A 232 22.54 14.23 5.65
CA LYS A 232 23.13 15.54 5.31
C LYS A 232 24.00 16.08 6.44
N ASN A 233 23.51 15.98 7.69
CA ASN A 233 24.26 16.42 8.86
C ASN A 233 25.54 15.59 9.07
N LEU A 234 25.48 14.27 8.82
CA LEU A 234 26.67 13.42 8.89
C LEU A 234 27.70 13.78 7.83
N ILE A 235 27.27 14.10 6.61
CA ILE A 235 28.17 14.55 5.54
C ILE A 235 28.87 15.86 5.94
N ASP A 236 28.11 16.88 6.38
CA ASP A 236 28.68 18.15 6.85
C ASP A 236 29.65 17.96 8.02
N LEU A 237 29.29 17.10 8.99
CA LEU A 237 30.15 16.80 10.13
C LEU A 237 31.44 16.10 9.68
N ASN A 238 31.35 15.16 8.74
CA ASN A 238 32.51 14.44 8.22
C ASN A 238 33.46 15.39 7.46
N GLU A 239 32.92 16.32 6.66
CA GLU A 239 33.72 17.35 5.98
C GLU A 239 34.45 18.23 6.99
N ARG A 240 33.77 18.70 8.05
CA ARG A 240 34.41 19.47 9.14
C ARG A 240 35.48 18.68 9.86
N PHE A 241 35.24 17.39 10.10
CA PHE A 241 36.20 16.51 10.76
C PHE A 241 37.46 16.34 9.89
N HIS A 242 37.31 16.14 8.58
CA HIS A 242 38.44 16.08 7.64
C HIS A 242 39.26 17.37 7.65
N LEU A 243 38.59 18.53 7.59
CA LEU A 243 39.28 19.83 7.63
C LEU A 243 40.01 20.05 8.96
N LEU A 244 39.39 19.65 10.08
CA LEU A 244 40.03 19.75 11.40
C LEU A 244 41.27 18.86 11.49
N ASN A 245 41.20 17.64 10.97
CA ASN A 245 42.33 16.71 10.92
C ASN A 245 43.47 17.28 10.06
N GLU A 246 43.19 17.83 8.88
CA GLU A 246 44.22 18.44 8.03
C GLU A 246 44.93 19.61 8.74
N VAL A 247 44.16 20.47 9.42
CA VAL A 247 44.71 21.57 10.22
C VAL A 247 45.56 21.04 11.40
N LEU A 248 45.09 19.99 12.07
CA LEU A 248 45.83 19.36 13.17
C LEU A 248 47.13 18.73 12.68
N GLU A 249 47.10 17.97 11.58
CA GLU A 249 48.28 17.36 10.98
C GLU A 249 49.31 18.42 10.58
N LYS A 250 48.87 19.52 9.96
CA LYS A 250 49.75 20.64 9.62
C LYS A 250 50.39 21.24 10.86
N ARG A 251 49.61 21.51 11.91
CA ARG A 251 50.12 22.08 13.16
C ARG A 251 51.09 21.12 13.88
N VAL A 252 50.78 19.83 13.87
CA VAL A 252 51.66 18.79 14.42
C VAL A 252 52.98 18.77 13.65
N LEU A 253 52.94 18.83 12.32
CA LEU A 253 54.14 18.88 11.49
C LEU A 253 54.98 20.13 11.78
N GLU A 254 54.37 21.32 11.80
CA GLU A 254 55.03 22.59 12.12
C GLU A 254 55.71 22.55 13.49
N ARG A 255 54.99 22.07 14.52
CA ARG A 255 55.53 21.94 15.88
C ARG A 255 56.63 20.89 15.97
N THR A 256 56.48 19.78 15.26
CA THR A 256 57.50 18.73 15.23
C THR A 256 58.77 19.26 14.59
N GLN A 257 58.67 20.01 13.48
CA GLN A 257 59.82 20.65 12.83
C GLN A 257 60.50 21.66 13.77
N GLU A 258 59.74 22.58 14.38
CA GLU A 258 60.24 23.57 15.35
C GLU A 258 60.98 22.88 16.51
N LEU A 259 60.39 21.83 17.09
CA LEU A 259 61.00 21.07 18.18
C LEU A 259 62.26 20.33 17.74
N THR A 260 62.26 19.75 16.53
CA THR A 260 63.43 19.00 16.02
C THR A 260 64.61 19.95 15.81
N GLU A 261 64.36 21.14 15.29
CA GLU A 261 65.38 22.17 15.09
C GLU A 261 65.93 22.71 16.42
N ARG A 262 65.05 23.03 17.37
CA ARG A 262 65.47 23.42 18.74
C ARG A 262 66.26 22.32 19.45
N ASN A 263 65.85 21.07 19.29
CA ASN A 263 66.55 19.93 19.90
C ASN A 263 67.95 19.77 19.29
N LYS A 264 68.11 19.96 17.98
CA LYS A 264 69.42 19.98 17.33
C LYS A 264 70.34 21.07 17.90
N VAL A 265 69.83 22.30 18.04
CA VAL A 265 70.59 23.42 18.64
C VAL A 265 71.00 23.11 20.08
N LEU A 266 70.08 22.60 20.91
CA LEU A 266 70.37 22.21 22.29
C LEU A 266 71.41 21.09 22.36
N SER A 267 71.34 20.10 21.47
CA SER A 267 72.32 19.01 21.39
C SER A 267 73.71 19.53 21.00
N GLU A 268 73.81 20.43 20.03
CA GLU A 268 75.08 21.08 19.65
C GLU A 268 75.65 21.90 20.81
N TYR A 269 74.79 22.65 21.51
CA TYR A 269 75.18 23.42 22.70
C TYR A 269 75.72 22.52 23.81
N ALA A 270 75.02 21.42 24.12
CA ALA A 270 75.45 20.45 25.12
C ALA A 270 76.81 19.82 24.75
N PHE A 271 77.04 19.53 23.45
CA PHE A 271 78.32 19.04 22.95
C PHE A 271 79.46 20.06 23.14
N MET A 272 79.23 21.31 22.76
CA MET A 272 80.20 22.41 22.93
C MET A 272 80.58 22.62 24.39
N ASN A 273 79.59 22.65 25.29
CA ASN A 273 79.83 22.75 26.74
C ASN A 273 80.61 21.55 27.29
N ALA A 274 80.28 20.32 26.88
CA ALA A 274 80.91 19.12 27.42
C ALA A 274 82.37 18.93 26.96
N HIS A 275 82.69 19.26 25.70
CA HIS A 275 83.99 18.95 25.10
C HIS A 275 84.86 20.19 24.91
N HIS A 276 84.32 21.25 24.31
CA HIS A 276 85.10 22.42 23.93
C HIS A 276 85.33 23.36 25.10
N LEU A 277 84.34 23.55 25.99
CA LEU A 277 84.51 24.40 27.17
C LEU A 277 85.33 23.69 28.26
N ARG A 278 85.14 22.38 28.41
CA ARG A 278 85.78 21.59 29.47
C ARG A 278 87.30 21.46 29.29
N ALA A 279 87.78 21.39 28.05
CA ALA A 279 89.20 21.24 27.73
C ALA A 279 90.07 22.42 28.24
N PRO A 280 89.83 23.68 27.86
CA PRO A 280 90.60 24.82 28.35
C PRO A 280 90.41 25.04 29.86
N ILE A 281 89.20 24.85 30.42
CA ILE A 281 88.98 24.95 31.88
C ILE A 281 89.84 23.94 32.63
N SER A 282 89.89 22.69 32.16
CA SER A 282 90.70 21.65 32.80
C SER A 282 92.19 21.96 32.67
N ARG A 283 92.62 22.51 31.52
CA ARG A 283 94.00 22.93 31.28
C ARG A 283 94.40 24.10 32.18
N ILE A 284 93.57 25.13 32.29
CA ILE A 284 93.76 26.26 33.21
C ILE A 284 93.86 25.77 34.65
N LYS A 285 92.93 24.91 35.11
CA LYS A 285 92.99 24.34 36.47
C LYS A 285 94.29 23.57 36.72
N GLY A 286 94.72 22.76 35.74
CA GLY A 286 95.99 22.03 35.82
C GLY A 286 97.21 22.95 35.89
N LEU A 287 97.25 23.97 35.02
CA LEU A 287 98.32 24.95 34.97
C LEU A 287 98.39 25.82 36.24
N ILE A 288 97.24 26.22 36.81
CA ILE A 288 97.19 26.92 38.12
C ILE A 288 97.79 26.05 39.22
N ASN A 289 97.46 24.75 39.25
CA ASN A 289 98.03 23.83 40.21
C ASN A 289 99.56 23.70 40.05
N LEU A 290 100.06 23.67 38.81
CA LEU A 290 101.50 23.62 38.53
C LEU A 290 102.21 24.92 38.91
N PHE A 291 101.56 26.08 38.68
CA PHE A 291 102.11 27.40 39.03
C PHE A 291 102.40 27.55 40.53
N GLY A 292 101.70 26.82 41.40
CA GLY A 292 101.95 26.79 42.84
C GLY A 292 103.07 25.87 43.30
N ILE A 293 103.67 25.08 42.40
CA ILE A 293 104.62 24.00 42.75
C ILE A 293 105.99 24.19 42.05
N VAL A 294 106.03 24.84 40.90
CA VAL A 294 107.25 25.00 40.10
C VAL A 294 108.11 26.16 40.60
N GLU A 295 109.40 25.89 40.82
CA GLU A 295 110.38 26.88 41.31
C GLU A 295 111.34 27.38 40.21
N ASP A 296 111.42 26.70 39.05
CA ASP A 296 112.26 27.12 37.92
C ASP A 296 111.64 28.33 37.17
N PRO A 297 112.34 29.48 37.11
CA PRO A 297 111.86 30.68 36.40
C PRO A 297 111.55 30.45 34.92
N LYS A 298 112.23 29.50 34.25
CA LYS A 298 111.97 29.20 32.84
C LYS A 298 110.67 28.42 32.66
N GLU A 299 110.41 27.44 33.49
CA GLU A 299 109.16 26.66 33.48
C GLU A 299 107.96 27.51 33.91
N MET A 300 108.15 28.42 34.88
CA MET A 300 107.15 29.40 35.31
C MET A 300 106.64 30.25 34.13
N LYS A 301 107.55 30.69 33.26
CA LYS A 301 107.22 31.48 32.07
C LYS A 301 106.43 30.66 31.04
N ILE A 302 106.78 29.39 30.85
CA ILE A 302 106.05 28.46 29.96
C ILE A 302 104.63 28.21 30.48
N ILE A 303 104.46 28.05 31.79
CA ILE A 303 103.14 27.89 32.43
C ILE A 303 102.31 29.17 32.24
N GLN A 304 102.91 30.34 32.44
CA GLN A 304 102.23 31.62 32.28
C GLN A 304 101.78 31.86 30.82
N GLU A 305 102.64 31.57 29.84
CA GLU A 305 102.30 31.63 28.42
C GLU A 305 101.18 30.62 28.08
N SER A 306 101.25 29.39 28.60
CA SER A 306 100.22 28.37 28.39
C SER A 306 98.88 28.71 29.05
N LEU A 307 98.90 29.44 30.17
CA LEU A 307 97.69 29.91 30.87
C LEU A 307 96.98 30.99 30.06
N ILE A 308 97.74 31.93 29.49
CA ILE A 308 97.23 32.97 28.59
C ILE A 308 96.58 32.32 27.37
N VAL A 309 97.27 31.40 26.69
CA VAL A 309 96.72 30.67 25.53
C VAL A 309 95.44 29.92 25.90
N SER A 310 95.41 29.23 27.05
CA SER A 310 94.22 28.48 27.49
C SER A 310 93.05 29.40 27.85
N SER A 311 93.33 30.58 28.39
CA SER A 311 92.33 31.61 28.70
C SER A 311 91.76 32.24 27.43
N GLU A 312 92.60 32.49 26.42
CA GLU A 312 92.16 32.98 25.11
C GLU A 312 91.32 31.92 24.38
N GLU A 313 91.72 30.65 24.42
CA GLU A 313 90.92 29.54 23.90
C GLU A 313 89.55 29.45 24.59
N LEU A 314 89.49 29.63 25.91
CA LEU A 314 88.22 29.66 26.66
C LEU A 314 87.33 30.81 26.20
N ASP A 315 87.88 32.01 26.07
CA ASP A 315 87.14 33.19 25.64
C ASP A 315 86.59 33.02 24.22
N GLN A 316 87.39 32.45 23.32
CA GLN A 316 86.95 32.09 21.97
C GLN A 316 85.81 31.07 21.98
N VAL A 317 85.90 30.02 22.80
CA VAL A 317 84.85 29.01 22.92
C VAL A 317 83.56 29.62 23.48
N VAL A 318 83.64 30.43 24.55
CA VAL A 318 82.48 31.13 25.12
C VAL A 318 81.84 32.07 24.10
N HIS A 319 82.66 32.83 23.36
CA HIS A 319 82.15 33.74 22.34
C HIS A 319 81.47 32.98 21.18
N SER A 320 82.04 31.84 20.77
CA SER A 320 81.44 30.97 19.75
C SER A 320 80.09 30.37 20.17
N ILE A 321 79.97 29.97 21.44
CA ILE A 321 78.74 29.44 22.03
C ILE A 321 77.66 30.53 22.08
N SER A 322 78.02 31.71 22.58
CA SER A 322 77.10 32.84 22.72
C SER A 322 76.58 33.32 21.36
N LYS A 323 77.44 33.34 20.34
CA LYS A 323 77.06 33.68 18.97
C LYS A 323 76.04 32.68 18.40
N LYS A 324 76.30 31.37 18.52
CA LYS A 324 75.37 30.33 18.04
C LYS A 324 74.01 30.35 18.74
N LEU A 325 73.96 30.73 20.02
CA LEU A 325 72.72 30.82 20.80
C LEU A 325 71.87 32.03 20.39
N ASN A 326 72.51 33.15 20.07
CA ASN A 326 71.84 34.36 19.58
C ASN A 326 71.37 34.23 18.13
N GLU A 327 72.00 33.38 17.31
CA GLU A 327 71.55 33.08 15.95
C GLU A 327 70.36 32.08 15.93
N ALA A 328 70.10 31.38 17.03
CA ALA A 328 69.04 30.38 17.16
C ALA A 328 67.75 30.88 17.85
N ASN A 329 67.75 32.10 18.39
CA ASN A 329 66.58 32.83 18.92
C ASN A 329 66.10 33.85 17.90
#